data_AF-A0A5E7IBM7-F1
#
_entry.id   AF-A0A5E7IBM7-F1
#
_cell.length_a   1.000
_cell.length_b   1.000
_cell.length_c   1.000
_cell.angle_alpha   90.00
_cell.angle_beta   90.00
_cell.angle_gamma   90.00
#
_symmetry.space_group_name_H-M   'P 1'
#
loop_
_entity.id
_entity.type
_entity.pdbx_description
1 polymer ?
#
loop_
_entity_poly.entity_id
_entity_poly.type
_entity_poly.pdbx_seq_one_letter_code
_entity_poly.pdbx_strand_id
1 'polypeptide(L)'
;MTVPVNTPLAALPAMLPAMIAAYNTPNSRTANYNITYENFIVGRTQGIATHGSLANWIKNGSAAAEIHNLLTAFGMSAQRSILVALPVLHRVLNGLPAGVINWIQNISLPLPTSPCTIINSSTHSTLSVELQDLFNVLAAPGSVTLSGGFVAASKTLHCLFPDLAPMIDGRHSGLSYFHISRATYLPPLGLRTWDQWNGTLLLGIPNPSPRGAGRANWDSARFVAAIGINQHIYEIWRSNNHNQNLRDFLALDSARGTTGIPRIVDKLLW
;
A
#
# COMPACT_ATOMS: atom_id res chain seq x y z
N MET A 1 10.41 -9.00 11.45
CA MET A 1 11.38 -10.02 11.02
C MET A 1 11.28 -10.05 9.51
N THR A 2 12.31 -9.62 8.79
CA THR A 2 12.22 -9.58 7.33
C THR A 2 12.16 -10.97 6.73
N VAL A 3 11.53 -11.11 5.56
CA VAL A 3 11.52 -12.35 4.78
C VAL A 3 12.97 -12.83 4.54
N PRO A 4 13.29 -14.14 4.65
CA PRO A 4 14.62 -14.66 4.37
C PRO A 4 15.06 -14.43 2.92
N VAL A 5 16.37 -14.29 2.71
CA VAL A 5 16.95 -14.05 1.38
C VAL A 5 16.61 -15.21 0.42
N ASN A 6 16.27 -14.86 -0.81
CA ASN A 6 15.90 -15.77 -1.90
C ASN A 6 14.65 -16.63 -1.60
N THR A 7 13.71 -16.12 -0.81
CA THR A 7 12.44 -16.82 -0.55
C THR A 7 11.56 -16.84 -1.80
N PRO A 8 11.11 -18.00 -2.29
CA PRO A 8 10.17 -18.07 -3.41
C PRO A 8 8.83 -17.38 -3.08
N LEU A 9 8.23 -16.68 -4.05
CA LEU A 9 6.92 -16.03 -3.87
C LEU A 9 5.85 -17.02 -3.34
N ALA A 10 5.87 -18.26 -3.85
CA ALA A 10 4.96 -19.34 -3.44
C ALA A 10 5.09 -19.79 -1.98
N ALA A 11 6.22 -19.52 -1.33
CA ALA A 11 6.45 -19.87 0.07
C ALA A 11 5.89 -18.83 1.06
N LEU A 12 5.67 -17.60 0.61
CA LEU A 12 5.26 -16.50 1.49
C LEU A 12 3.95 -16.75 2.25
N PRO A 13 2.88 -17.32 1.64
CA PRO A 13 1.64 -17.55 2.36
C PRO A 13 1.78 -18.44 3.59
N ALA A 14 2.70 -19.42 3.56
CA ALA A 14 2.95 -20.29 4.70
C ALA A 14 3.62 -19.56 5.89
N MET A 15 4.26 -18.41 5.62
CA MET A 15 4.92 -17.59 6.64
C MET A 15 3.97 -16.63 7.35
N LEU A 16 2.77 -16.40 6.80
CA LEU A 16 1.78 -15.43 7.33
C LEU A 16 1.51 -15.61 8.83
N PRO A 17 1.16 -16.81 9.34
CA PRO A 17 0.82 -16.96 10.76
C PRO A 17 1.96 -16.55 11.70
N ALA A 18 3.19 -16.99 11.39
CA ALA A 18 4.37 -16.69 12.21
C ALA A 18 4.74 -15.20 12.17
N MET A 19 4.69 -14.57 10.99
CA MET A 19 5.04 -13.15 10.84
C MET A 19 3.98 -12.23 11.48
N ILE A 20 2.69 -12.56 11.34
CA ILE A 20 1.60 -11.83 12.01
C ILE A 20 1.74 -11.95 13.53
N ALA A 21 1.98 -13.16 14.04
CA ALA A 21 2.19 -13.38 15.48
C ALA A 21 3.39 -12.57 16.00
N ALA A 22 4.51 -12.57 15.28
CA ALA A 22 5.69 -11.78 15.63
C ALA A 22 5.40 -10.28 15.62
N TYR A 23 4.72 -9.76 14.59
CA TYR A 23 4.32 -8.35 14.50
C TYR A 23 3.43 -7.93 15.68
N ASN A 24 2.49 -8.80 16.05
CA ASN A 24 1.50 -8.56 17.10
C ASN A 24 2.00 -8.90 18.52
N THR A 25 3.30 -9.20 18.69
CA THR A 25 3.86 -9.52 20.02
C THR A 25 3.52 -8.40 21.04
N PRO A 26 2.87 -8.71 22.17
CA PRO A 26 2.44 -7.70 23.15
C PRO A 26 3.59 -6.78 23.59
N ASN A 27 3.28 -5.50 23.78
CA ASN A 27 4.23 -4.44 24.17
C ASN A 27 5.37 -4.18 23.17
N SER A 28 5.37 -4.81 22.00
CA SER A 28 6.30 -4.46 20.92
C SER A 28 5.90 -3.13 20.27
N ARG A 29 6.90 -2.45 19.69
CA ARG A 29 6.68 -1.22 18.90
C ARG A 29 5.65 -1.44 17.79
N THR A 30 5.67 -2.61 17.14
CA THR A 30 4.76 -2.97 16.05
C THR A 30 3.34 -3.26 16.53
N ALA A 31 3.18 -3.90 17.68
CA ALA A 31 1.85 -4.09 18.28
C ALA A 31 1.20 -2.75 18.66
N ASN A 32 1.96 -1.80 19.17
CA ASN A 32 1.46 -0.45 19.46
C ASN A 32 0.95 0.27 18.20
N TYR A 33 1.53 -0.03 17.03
CA TYR A 33 1.06 0.52 15.76
C TYR A 33 -0.32 0.03 15.34
N ASN A 34 -0.76 -1.16 15.75
CA ASN A 34 -2.11 -1.63 15.45
C ASN A 34 -3.17 -0.69 16.04
N ILE A 35 -2.96 -0.22 17.28
CA ILE A 35 -3.90 0.70 17.95
C ILE A 35 -3.93 2.05 17.24
N THR A 36 -2.77 2.61 16.91
CA THR A 36 -2.70 3.89 16.18
C THR A 36 -3.38 3.79 14.81
N TYR A 37 -3.15 2.68 14.10
CA TYR A 37 -3.74 2.45 12.79
C TYR A 37 -5.24 2.20 12.87
N GLU A 38 -5.72 1.43 13.84
CA GLU A 38 -7.15 1.22 14.10
C GLU A 38 -7.86 2.56 14.32
N ASN A 39 -7.34 3.40 15.21
CA ASN A 39 -7.91 4.72 15.48
C ASN A 39 -8.00 5.58 14.22
N PHE A 40 -6.96 5.53 13.36
CA PHE A 40 -7.00 6.20 12.07
C PHE A 40 -8.09 5.64 11.14
N ILE A 41 -8.23 4.31 11.03
CA ILE A 41 -9.27 3.70 10.19
C ILE A 41 -10.69 4.07 10.66
N VAL A 42 -10.91 4.10 11.97
CA VAL A 42 -12.18 4.55 12.57
C VAL A 42 -12.43 6.02 12.22
N GLY A 43 -11.44 6.89 12.44
CA GLY A 43 -11.51 8.32 12.12
C GLY A 43 -11.79 8.57 10.63
N ARG A 44 -11.06 7.88 9.74
CA ARG A 44 -11.30 7.88 8.28
C ARG A 44 -12.72 7.48 7.95
N THR A 45 -13.21 6.37 8.50
CA THR A 45 -14.55 5.86 8.19
C THR A 45 -15.63 6.86 8.62
N GLN A 46 -15.50 7.42 9.82
CA GLN A 46 -16.40 8.45 10.32
C GLN A 46 -16.30 9.75 9.50
N GLY A 47 -15.11 10.16 9.13
CA GLY A 47 -14.85 11.35 8.32
C GLY A 47 -15.49 11.25 6.94
N ILE A 48 -15.28 10.14 6.24
CA ILE A 48 -15.92 9.87 4.95
C ILE A 48 -17.44 9.86 5.08
N ALA A 49 -17.99 9.20 6.10
CA ALA A 49 -19.43 9.17 6.34
C ALA A 49 -20.00 10.57 6.61
N THR A 50 -19.30 11.39 7.41
CA THR A 50 -19.74 12.74 7.78
C THR A 50 -19.71 13.70 6.60
N HIS A 51 -18.70 13.61 5.75
CA HIS A 51 -18.51 14.52 4.61
C HIS A 51 -19.03 13.94 3.28
N GLY A 52 -19.59 12.73 3.31
CA GLY A 52 -20.21 12.01 2.19
C GLY A 52 -19.24 11.36 1.19
N SER A 53 -17.95 11.70 1.19
CA SER A 53 -16.94 11.08 0.33
C SER A 53 -15.51 11.33 0.84
N LEU A 54 -14.55 10.51 0.39
CA LEU A 54 -13.13 10.72 0.67
C LEU A 54 -12.64 12.09 0.19
N ALA A 55 -12.99 12.51 -1.04
CA ALA A 55 -12.58 13.82 -1.54
C ALA A 55 -13.15 14.98 -0.68
N ASN A 56 -14.38 14.87 -0.20
CA ASN A 56 -14.97 15.88 0.68
C ASN A 56 -14.37 15.88 2.09
N TRP A 57 -14.02 14.71 2.63
CA TRP A 57 -13.31 14.62 3.91
C TRP A 57 -11.92 15.24 3.82
N ILE A 58 -11.23 15.07 2.68
CA ILE A 58 -9.96 15.76 2.40
C ILE A 58 -10.12 17.27 2.35
N LYS A 59 -11.15 17.76 1.64
CA LYS A 59 -11.35 19.19 1.39
C LYS A 59 -11.90 19.94 2.60
N ASN A 60 -12.80 19.34 3.35
CA ASN A 60 -13.63 20.02 4.37
C ASN A 60 -13.48 19.43 5.77
N GLY A 61 -12.74 18.33 5.92
CA GLY A 61 -12.63 17.58 7.17
C GLY A 61 -11.21 17.54 7.72
N SER A 62 -10.98 16.54 8.57
CA SER A 62 -9.73 16.31 9.32
C SER A 62 -8.68 15.48 8.57
N ALA A 63 -8.92 15.06 7.32
CA ALA A 63 -8.11 14.05 6.65
C ALA A 63 -6.62 14.36 6.66
N ALA A 64 -6.24 15.61 6.33
CA ALA A 64 -4.85 16.02 6.31
C ALA A 64 -4.17 15.88 7.68
N ALA A 65 -4.88 16.25 8.77
CA ALA A 65 -4.35 16.16 10.12
C ALA A 65 -4.23 14.69 10.58
N GLU A 66 -5.23 13.87 10.29
CA GLU A 66 -5.21 12.44 10.64
C GLU A 66 -4.12 11.68 9.89
N ILE A 67 -3.96 11.94 8.58
CA ILE A 67 -2.88 11.38 7.78
C ILE A 67 -1.52 11.85 8.30
N HIS A 68 -1.36 13.15 8.62
CA HIS A 68 -0.10 13.68 9.15
C HIS A 68 0.29 13.02 10.48
N ASN A 69 -0.68 12.86 11.39
CA ASN A 69 -0.48 12.19 12.68
C ASN A 69 -0.07 10.73 12.49
N LEU A 70 -0.73 9.99 11.60
CA LEU A 70 -0.39 8.60 11.33
C LEU A 70 1.01 8.47 10.69
N LEU A 71 1.36 9.32 9.73
CA LEU A 71 2.70 9.36 9.15
C LEU A 71 3.76 9.69 10.22
N THR A 72 3.47 10.61 11.14
CA THR A 72 4.35 10.93 12.26
C THR A 72 4.56 9.71 13.17
N ALA A 73 3.51 8.94 13.46
CA ALA A 73 3.61 7.70 14.24
C ALA A 73 4.48 6.63 13.54
N PHE A 74 4.47 6.59 12.20
CA PHE A 74 5.40 5.78 11.42
C PHE A 74 6.86 6.27 11.44
N GLY A 75 7.16 7.36 12.16
CA GLY A 75 8.49 7.93 12.19
C GLY A 75 8.87 8.62 10.89
N MET A 76 7.89 9.04 10.07
CA MET A 76 8.13 9.72 8.80
C MET A 76 8.61 11.16 8.95
N SER A 77 8.85 11.63 10.18
CA SER A 77 9.47 12.91 10.50
C SER A 77 10.84 12.69 11.16
N ALA A 78 11.69 11.89 10.53
CA ALA A 78 13.00 11.53 11.06
C ALA A 78 14.09 11.64 9.98
N GLN A 79 15.27 12.09 10.41
CA GLN A 79 16.47 12.23 9.57
C GLN A 79 16.20 13.08 8.33
N ARG A 80 16.28 12.48 7.13
CA ARG A 80 16.15 13.15 5.83
C ARG A 80 14.73 13.16 5.28
N SER A 81 13.78 12.50 5.95
CA SER A 81 12.37 12.48 5.57
C SER A 81 11.64 13.33 6.60
N ILE A 82 11.62 14.64 6.39
CA ILE A 82 10.91 15.59 7.26
C ILE A 82 9.54 15.81 6.63
N LEU A 83 8.46 15.56 7.38
CA LEU A 83 7.10 15.84 6.91
C LEU A 83 6.95 17.35 6.65
N VAL A 84 6.20 17.70 5.61
CA VAL A 84 5.84 19.10 5.38
C VAL A 84 4.91 19.61 6.49
N ALA A 85 4.82 20.93 6.63
CA ALA A 85 3.85 21.54 7.53
C ALA A 85 2.41 21.13 7.15
N LEU A 86 1.54 20.94 8.14
CA LEU A 86 0.16 20.50 7.94
C LEU A 86 -0.62 21.32 6.88
N PRO A 87 -0.53 22.67 6.82
CA PRO A 87 -1.19 23.45 5.76
C PRO A 87 -0.70 23.13 4.35
N VAL A 88 0.57 22.74 4.19
CA VAL A 88 1.14 22.32 2.91
C VAL A 88 0.58 20.97 2.51
N LEU A 89 0.59 19.99 3.43
CA LEU A 89 -0.01 18.67 3.18
C LEU A 89 -1.49 18.80 2.81
N HIS A 90 -2.25 19.61 3.55
CA HIS A 90 -3.66 19.85 3.25
C HIS A 90 -3.85 20.42 1.84
N ARG A 91 -3.04 21.41 1.43
CA ARG A 91 -3.11 21.95 0.06
C ARG A 91 -2.81 20.88 -0.99
N VAL A 92 -1.81 20.03 -0.77
CA VAL A 92 -1.44 18.94 -1.69
C VAL A 92 -2.57 17.93 -1.81
N LEU A 93 -3.13 17.47 -0.70
CA LEU A 93 -4.24 16.50 -0.70
C LEU A 93 -5.50 17.09 -1.35
N ASN A 94 -5.83 18.35 -1.06
CA ASN A 94 -6.97 19.05 -1.65
C ASN A 94 -6.77 19.34 -3.16
N GLY A 95 -5.52 19.36 -3.63
CA GLY A 95 -5.17 19.47 -5.04
C GLY A 95 -5.30 18.16 -5.83
N LEU A 96 -5.53 17.02 -5.16
CA LEU A 96 -5.74 15.74 -5.85
C LEU A 96 -7.08 15.72 -6.59
N PRO A 97 -7.18 15.08 -7.77
CA PRO A 97 -8.43 15.09 -8.55
C PRO A 97 -9.56 14.35 -7.83
N ALA A 98 -10.57 15.10 -7.35
CA ALA A 98 -11.66 14.55 -6.54
C ALA A 98 -12.40 13.36 -7.20
N GLY A 99 -12.63 13.43 -8.52
CA GLY A 99 -13.26 12.35 -9.28
C GLY A 99 -12.44 11.05 -9.26
N VAL A 100 -11.10 11.16 -9.38
CA VAL A 100 -10.18 10.02 -9.31
C VAL A 100 -10.17 9.43 -7.90
N ILE A 101 -10.02 10.27 -6.88
CA ILE A 101 -10.00 9.84 -5.48
C ILE A 101 -11.29 9.10 -5.11
N ASN A 102 -12.45 9.66 -5.47
CA ASN A 102 -13.73 9.06 -5.16
C ASN A 102 -14.02 7.79 -5.97
N TRP A 103 -13.41 7.64 -7.13
CA TRP A 103 -13.50 6.41 -7.91
C TRP A 103 -12.64 5.31 -7.29
N ILE A 104 -11.35 5.58 -7.02
CA ILE A 104 -10.41 4.59 -6.45
C ILE A 104 -10.83 4.15 -5.04
N GLN A 105 -11.47 5.00 -4.23
CA GLN A 105 -11.88 4.63 -2.87
C GLN A 105 -12.79 3.38 -2.83
N ASN A 106 -13.48 3.07 -3.92
CA ASN A 106 -14.40 1.95 -4.05
C ASN A 106 -13.74 0.69 -4.64
N ILE A 107 -12.43 0.72 -4.88
CA ILE A 107 -11.66 -0.38 -5.44
C ILE A 107 -10.81 -0.98 -4.32
N SER A 108 -10.86 -2.31 -4.20
CA SER A 108 -10.13 -3.07 -3.20
C SER A 108 -9.50 -4.31 -3.81
N LEU A 109 -8.45 -4.83 -3.17
CA LEU A 109 -7.97 -6.17 -3.46
C LEU A 109 -8.93 -7.23 -2.90
N PRO A 110 -9.09 -8.39 -3.57
CA PRO A 110 -8.46 -8.76 -4.85
C PRO A 110 -9.13 -8.06 -6.05
N LEU A 111 -8.33 -7.58 -7.00
CA LEU A 111 -8.87 -7.05 -8.25
C LEU A 111 -9.39 -8.20 -9.14
N PRO A 112 -10.55 -8.04 -9.78
CA PRO A 112 -11.12 -9.06 -10.67
C PRO A 112 -10.38 -9.16 -12.02
N THR A 113 -9.67 -8.09 -12.41
CA THR A 113 -8.87 -8.00 -13.62
C THR A 113 -7.67 -7.09 -13.36
N SER A 114 -6.74 -7.05 -14.32
CA SER A 114 -5.57 -6.17 -14.26
C SER A 114 -5.95 -4.68 -14.11
N PRO A 115 -5.23 -3.90 -13.28
CA PRO A 115 -5.48 -2.47 -13.11
C PRO A 115 -5.27 -1.66 -14.39
N CYS A 116 -4.53 -2.16 -15.39
CA CYS A 116 -4.45 -1.49 -16.69
C CYS A 116 -5.69 -1.67 -17.58
N THR A 117 -6.67 -2.47 -17.15
CA THR A 117 -7.94 -2.67 -17.86
C THR A 117 -9.14 -2.08 -17.12
N ILE A 118 -8.97 -1.66 -15.88
CA ILE A 118 -10.01 -1.01 -15.07
C ILE A 118 -10.00 0.47 -15.44
N ILE A 119 -11.03 0.93 -16.16
CA ILE A 119 -11.10 2.28 -16.73
C ILE A 119 -11.94 3.20 -15.84
N ASN A 120 -11.42 4.38 -15.53
CA ASN A 120 -12.18 5.47 -14.95
C ASN A 120 -13.05 6.11 -16.04
N SER A 121 -14.36 6.06 -15.89
CA SER A 121 -15.29 6.62 -16.89
C SER A 121 -15.20 8.14 -17.04
N SER A 122 -14.69 8.86 -16.04
CA SER A 122 -14.60 10.32 -16.06
C SER A 122 -13.32 10.85 -16.72
N THR A 123 -12.21 10.12 -16.61
CA THR A 123 -10.90 10.55 -17.14
C THR A 123 -10.45 9.72 -18.34
N HIS A 124 -11.15 8.61 -18.62
CA HIS A 124 -10.78 7.59 -19.60
C HIS A 124 -9.39 6.96 -19.38
N SER A 125 -8.80 7.19 -18.21
CA SER A 125 -7.52 6.60 -17.81
C SER A 125 -7.73 5.28 -17.06
N THR A 126 -6.69 4.46 -17.01
CA THR A 126 -6.74 3.16 -16.32
C THR A 126 -6.39 3.34 -14.84
N LEU A 127 -6.80 2.40 -13.99
CA LEU A 127 -6.47 2.41 -12.57
C LEU A 127 -4.95 2.46 -12.35
N SER A 128 -4.19 1.76 -13.20
CA SER A 128 -2.73 1.81 -13.13
C SER A 128 -2.19 3.22 -13.37
N VAL A 129 -2.66 3.93 -14.41
CA VAL A 129 -2.22 5.30 -14.71
C VAL A 129 -2.57 6.24 -13.56
N GLU A 130 -3.81 6.18 -13.08
CA GLU A 130 -4.29 7.05 -12.00
C GLU A 130 -3.52 6.84 -10.69
N LEU A 131 -3.23 5.58 -10.33
CA LEU A 131 -2.41 5.27 -9.16
C LEU A 131 -0.96 5.77 -9.32
N GLN A 132 -0.40 5.67 -10.53
CA GLN A 132 0.95 6.15 -10.80
C GLN A 132 1.03 7.67 -10.70
N ASP A 133 0.05 8.39 -11.23
CA ASP A 133 -0.01 9.85 -11.18
C ASP A 133 -0.17 10.36 -9.75
N LEU A 134 -1.09 9.77 -8.97
CA LEU A 134 -1.23 10.10 -7.55
C LEU A 134 0.05 9.79 -6.76
N PHE A 135 0.71 8.66 -7.04
CA PHE A 135 1.98 8.32 -6.41
C PHE A 135 3.05 9.37 -6.73
N ASN A 136 3.18 9.77 -7.99
CA ASN A 136 4.17 10.76 -8.43
C ASN A 136 3.95 12.11 -7.76
N VAL A 137 2.70 12.58 -7.68
CA VAL A 137 2.36 13.81 -6.95
C VAL A 137 2.80 13.72 -5.49
N LEU A 138 2.49 12.62 -4.80
CA LEU A 138 2.80 12.45 -3.38
C LEU A 138 4.30 12.19 -3.12
N ALA A 139 5.01 11.60 -4.08
CA ALA A 139 6.44 11.33 -4.00
C ALA A 139 7.31 12.56 -4.30
N ALA A 140 6.75 13.59 -4.93
CA ALA A 140 7.48 14.80 -5.26
C ALA A 140 8.01 15.53 -4.01
N PRO A 141 9.20 16.16 -4.09
CA PRO A 141 9.71 17.03 -3.04
C PRO A 141 8.74 18.16 -2.70
N GLY A 142 8.51 18.39 -1.40
CA GLY A 142 7.58 19.41 -0.92
C GLY A 142 6.11 18.99 -0.92
N SER A 143 5.76 17.77 -1.36
CA SER A 143 4.39 17.27 -1.32
C SER A 143 4.02 16.71 0.07
N VAL A 144 4.56 15.55 0.42
CA VAL A 144 4.35 14.93 1.75
C VAL A 144 5.55 15.15 2.67
N THR A 145 6.75 15.14 2.09
CA THR A 145 8.00 15.42 2.82
C THR A 145 8.82 16.46 2.06
N LEU A 146 9.69 17.19 2.76
CA LEU A 146 10.55 18.21 2.15
C LEU A 146 11.43 17.64 1.02
N SER A 147 11.96 16.43 1.22
CA SER A 147 12.81 15.74 0.23
C SER A 147 12.04 14.95 -0.82
N GLY A 148 10.74 14.74 -0.62
CA GLY A 148 9.98 13.73 -1.35
C GLY A 148 10.37 12.30 -0.96
N GLY A 149 9.83 11.33 -1.69
CA GLY A 149 10.21 9.93 -1.60
C GLY A 149 9.04 8.94 -1.51
N PHE A 150 9.30 7.73 -2.02
CA PHE A 150 8.29 6.68 -2.17
C PHE A 150 7.67 6.19 -0.86
N VAL A 151 8.42 6.17 0.26
CA VAL A 151 7.89 5.68 1.55
C VAL A 151 6.75 6.59 2.03
N ALA A 152 6.95 7.90 1.98
CA ALA A 152 5.91 8.86 2.36
C ALA A 152 4.72 8.80 1.40
N ALA A 153 5.00 8.70 0.10
CA ALA A 153 3.97 8.61 -0.94
C ALA A 153 3.10 7.34 -0.79
N SER A 154 3.71 6.18 -0.67
CA SER A 154 3.01 4.89 -0.50
C SER A 154 2.19 4.83 0.79
N LYS A 155 2.74 5.29 1.92
CA LYS A 155 1.98 5.38 3.18
C LYS A 155 0.81 6.35 3.06
N THR A 156 0.98 7.48 2.37
CA THR A 156 -0.12 8.44 2.13
C THR A 156 -1.19 7.84 1.24
N LEU A 157 -0.82 7.16 0.15
CA LEU A 157 -1.76 6.42 -0.70
C LEU A 157 -2.47 5.31 0.06
N HIS A 158 -1.78 4.59 0.93
CA HIS A 158 -2.39 3.59 1.80
C HIS A 158 -3.40 4.23 2.77
N CYS A 159 -3.13 5.42 3.31
CA CYS A 159 -4.11 6.14 4.12
C CYS A 159 -5.38 6.50 3.32
N LEU A 160 -5.22 6.86 2.05
CA LEU A 160 -6.34 7.16 1.15
C LEU A 160 -7.10 5.89 0.75
N PHE A 161 -6.38 4.81 0.44
CA PHE A 161 -6.90 3.57 -0.15
C PHE A 161 -6.37 2.31 0.59
N PRO A 162 -6.76 2.11 1.86
CA PRO A 162 -6.17 1.07 2.71
C PRO A 162 -6.41 -0.36 2.19
N ASP A 163 -7.52 -0.59 1.49
CA ASP A 163 -7.89 -1.89 0.93
C ASP A 163 -7.23 -2.20 -0.41
N LEU A 164 -6.47 -1.25 -0.98
CA LEU A 164 -5.82 -1.38 -2.29
C LEU A 164 -4.30 -1.17 -2.24
N ALA A 165 -3.86 -0.06 -1.66
CA ALA A 165 -2.47 0.38 -1.73
C ALA A 165 -1.60 -0.28 -0.64
N PRO A 166 -0.38 -0.76 -0.94
CA PRO A 166 0.56 -1.27 0.05
C PRO A 166 1.15 -0.15 0.91
N MET A 167 1.35 -0.44 2.19
CA MET A 167 2.07 0.45 3.10
C MET A 167 3.57 0.14 3.07
N ILE A 168 4.32 0.77 2.15
CA ILE A 168 5.73 0.42 2.00
C ILE A 168 6.57 1.10 3.08
N ASP A 169 7.41 0.32 3.76
CA ASP A 169 8.50 0.77 4.59
C ASP A 169 9.85 0.36 3.99
N GLY A 170 10.80 1.29 3.89
CA GLY A 170 12.09 0.99 3.26
C GLY A 170 12.89 -0.09 3.98
N ARG A 171 12.91 -0.09 5.32
CA ARG A 171 13.72 -1.03 6.11
C ARG A 171 13.06 -2.38 6.27
N HIS A 172 11.75 -2.44 6.13
CA HIS A 172 10.96 -3.64 6.35
C HIS A 172 10.49 -4.23 5.02
N SER A 173 9.37 -3.75 4.49
CA SER A 173 8.82 -4.28 3.24
C SER A 173 9.77 -4.11 2.06
N GLY A 174 10.56 -3.04 2.02
CA GLY A 174 11.60 -2.82 1.01
C GLY A 174 12.67 -3.91 1.03
N LEU A 175 13.15 -4.33 2.21
CA LEU A 175 14.08 -5.48 2.32
C LEU A 175 13.38 -6.79 1.99
N SER A 176 12.18 -7.01 2.51
CA SER A 176 11.43 -8.24 2.27
C SER A 176 11.12 -8.45 0.79
N TYR A 177 10.66 -7.42 0.06
CA TYR A 177 10.53 -7.48 -1.40
C TYR A 177 11.87 -7.77 -2.07
N PHE A 178 12.97 -7.18 -1.63
CA PHE A 178 14.26 -7.51 -2.22
C PHE A 178 14.69 -8.96 -2.01
N HIS A 179 14.33 -9.54 -0.86
CA HIS A 179 14.64 -10.91 -0.50
C HIS A 179 13.77 -11.96 -1.20
N ILE A 180 12.61 -11.60 -1.74
CA ILE A 180 11.83 -12.50 -2.58
C ILE A 180 12.65 -12.85 -3.83
N SER A 181 12.71 -14.14 -4.15
CA SER A 181 13.46 -14.64 -5.29
C SER A 181 12.94 -14.02 -6.58
N ARG A 182 13.83 -13.30 -7.28
CA ARG A 182 13.49 -12.64 -8.54
C ARG A 182 13.00 -13.62 -9.60
N ALA A 183 13.47 -14.86 -9.60
CA ALA A 183 13.03 -15.89 -10.52
C ALA A 183 11.54 -16.24 -10.37
N THR A 184 10.92 -15.87 -9.24
CA THR A 184 9.52 -16.19 -8.92
C THR A 184 8.60 -14.97 -8.91
N TYR A 185 9.09 -13.81 -9.35
CA TYR A 185 8.29 -12.58 -9.46
C TYR A 185 7.39 -12.62 -10.69
N LEU A 186 6.30 -13.39 -10.56
CA LEU A 186 5.26 -13.50 -11.57
C LEU A 186 4.11 -12.53 -11.25
N PRO A 187 3.48 -11.91 -12.27
CA PRO A 187 2.28 -11.10 -12.05
C PRO A 187 1.12 -11.97 -11.56
N PRO A 188 0.14 -11.38 -10.83
CA PRO A 188 -1.06 -12.10 -10.37
C PRO A 188 -2.01 -12.41 -11.54
N LEU A 189 -3.17 -13.01 -11.23
CA LEU A 189 -4.26 -13.29 -12.17
C LEU A 189 -3.88 -14.25 -13.31
N GLY A 190 -2.80 -15.00 -13.16
CA GLY A 190 -2.27 -15.87 -14.23
C GLY A 190 -1.74 -15.10 -15.44
N LEU A 191 -1.45 -13.81 -15.29
CA LEU A 191 -0.87 -12.99 -16.36
C LEU A 191 0.52 -13.52 -16.74
N ARG A 192 0.92 -13.25 -17.99
CA ARG A 192 2.23 -13.72 -18.50
C ARG A 192 3.34 -12.71 -18.26
N THR A 193 3.00 -11.43 -18.30
CA THR A 193 3.97 -10.34 -18.14
C THR A 193 3.42 -9.27 -17.21
N TRP A 194 4.33 -8.53 -16.59
CA TRP A 194 3.97 -7.41 -15.72
C TRP A 194 3.46 -6.20 -16.49
N ASP A 195 3.69 -6.12 -17.79
CA ASP A 195 3.10 -5.08 -18.64
C ASP A 195 1.59 -5.27 -18.74
N GLN A 196 1.13 -6.52 -18.74
CA GLN A 196 -0.30 -6.84 -18.66
C GLN A 196 -0.91 -6.47 -17.31
N TRP A 197 -0.10 -6.28 -16.26
CA TRP A 197 -0.55 -5.75 -14.96
C TRP A 197 -0.49 -4.22 -14.92
N ASN A 198 0.67 -3.63 -15.22
CA ASN A 198 0.91 -2.19 -15.06
C ASN A 198 0.42 -1.35 -16.23
N GLY A 199 0.18 -1.93 -17.41
CA GLY A 199 -0.17 -1.17 -18.61
C GLY A 199 0.98 -0.36 -19.22
N THR A 200 2.20 -0.55 -18.71
CA THR A 200 3.43 0.05 -19.23
C THR A 200 4.52 -1.02 -19.26
N LEU A 201 5.43 -0.90 -20.23
CA LEU A 201 6.53 -1.84 -20.40
C LEU A 201 7.51 -1.72 -19.23
N LEU A 202 7.57 -2.75 -18.40
CA LEU A 202 8.59 -2.89 -17.36
C LEU A 202 9.73 -3.72 -17.91
N LEU A 203 10.82 -3.03 -18.29
CA LEU A 203 12.03 -3.68 -18.78
C LEU A 203 12.62 -4.59 -17.68
N GLY A 204 12.46 -5.89 -17.86
CA GLY A 204 12.92 -6.93 -16.93
C GLY A 204 11.88 -7.31 -15.87
N ILE A 205 12.29 -8.18 -14.93
CA ILE A 205 11.41 -8.62 -13.84
C ILE A 205 11.23 -7.46 -12.85
N PRO A 206 10.02 -6.97 -12.60
CA PRO A 206 9.80 -5.90 -11.64
C PRO A 206 9.90 -6.48 -10.24
N ASN A 207 11.12 -6.41 -9.70
CA ASN A 207 11.30 -6.40 -8.27
C ASN A 207 10.82 -5.02 -7.78
N PRO A 208 9.76 -4.95 -6.94
CA PRO A 208 9.29 -3.68 -6.41
C PRO A 208 10.39 -2.92 -5.65
N SER A 209 11.32 -3.65 -5.04
CA SER A 209 12.45 -3.11 -4.28
C SER A 209 13.80 -3.65 -4.79
N PRO A 210 14.29 -3.19 -5.95
CA PRO A 210 15.43 -3.82 -6.62
C PRO A 210 16.76 -3.68 -5.86
N ARG A 211 16.84 -2.81 -4.84
CA ARG A 211 18.03 -2.58 -3.98
C ARG A 211 17.74 -2.73 -2.48
N GLY A 212 16.64 -3.39 -2.09
CA GLY A 212 16.31 -3.55 -0.67
C GLY A 212 15.97 -2.23 0.01
N ALA A 213 16.61 -1.95 1.14
CA ALA A 213 16.38 -0.71 1.90
C ALA A 213 16.82 0.57 1.17
N GLY A 214 17.44 0.46 -0.01
CA GLY A 214 17.82 1.58 -0.85
C GLY A 214 16.62 2.34 -1.41
N ARG A 215 16.61 3.67 -1.23
CA ARG A 215 15.52 4.55 -1.71
C ARG A 215 15.56 4.85 -3.21
N ALA A 216 16.74 4.75 -3.83
CA ALA A 216 16.91 4.97 -5.25
C ALA A 216 16.34 3.76 -6.00
N ASN A 217 15.52 4.01 -7.03
CA ASN A 217 14.85 3.04 -7.91
C ASN A 217 13.46 2.54 -7.48
N TRP A 218 12.86 3.10 -6.44
CA TRP A 218 11.40 3.01 -6.28
C TRP A 218 10.74 4.07 -7.15
N ASP A 219 9.77 3.66 -7.96
CA ASP A 219 9.00 4.51 -8.87
C ASP A 219 7.52 4.11 -8.86
N SER A 220 6.70 4.86 -9.58
CA SER A 220 5.26 4.66 -9.67
C SER A 220 4.90 3.27 -10.23
N ALA A 221 5.63 2.79 -11.22
CA ALA A 221 5.41 1.46 -11.79
C ALA A 221 5.70 0.33 -10.78
N ARG A 222 6.78 0.45 -10.00
CA ARG A 222 7.11 -0.51 -8.93
C ARG A 222 6.13 -0.45 -7.78
N PHE A 223 5.54 0.71 -7.50
CA PHE A 223 4.43 0.81 -6.56
C PHE A 223 3.20 0.01 -7.05
N VAL A 224 2.82 0.14 -8.33
CA VAL A 224 1.72 -0.67 -8.89
C VAL A 224 2.07 -2.15 -8.94
N ALA A 225 3.33 -2.51 -9.24
CA ALA A 225 3.79 -3.89 -9.14
C ALA A 225 3.68 -4.44 -7.71
N ALA A 226 3.95 -3.64 -6.67
CA ALA A 226 3.80 -4.04 -5.27
C ALA A 226 2.33 -4.36 -4.92
N ILE A 227 1.36 -3.61 -5.46
CA ILE A 227 -0.07 -3.96 -5.36
C ILE A 227 -0.31 -5.37 -5.96
N GLY A 228 0.29 -5.65 -7.11
CA GLY A 228 0.20 -6.96 -7.77
C GLY A 228 0.82 -8.09 -6.96
N ILE A 229 1.95 -7.86 -6.30
CA ILE A 229 2.55 -8.85 -5.38
C ILE A 229 1.64 -9.13 -4.19
N ASN A 230 1.03 -8.10 -3.59
CA ASN A 230 0.09 -8.30 -2.50
C ASN A 230 -1.12 -9.13 -2.93
N GLN A 231 -1.65 -8.86 -4.13
CA GLN A 231 -2.70 -9.68 -4.73
C GLN A 231 -2.23 -11.12 -4.96
N HIS A 232 -1.03 -11.32 -5.51
CA HIS A 232 -0.51 -12.65 -5.81
C HIS A 232 -0.32 -13.49 -4.53
N ILE A 233 0.17 -12.88 -3.45
CA ILE A 233 0.29 -13.56 -2.15
C ILE A 233 -1.08 -14.07 -1.67
N TYR A 234 -2.12 -13.24 -1.79
CA TYR A 234 -3.49 -13.68 -1.51
C TYR A 234 -3.95 -14.79 -2.45
N GLU A 235 -3.64 -14.70 -3.75
CA GLU A 235 -3.99 -15.72 -4.75
C GLU A 235 -3.33 -17.09 -4.51
N ILE A 236 -2.09 -17.09 -4.03
CA ILE A 236 -1.41 -18.33 -3.65
C ILE A 236 -2.01 -18.86 -2.35
N TRP A 237 -2.29 -17.99 -1.37
CA TRP A 237 -2.93 -18.40 -0.12
C TRP A 237 -4.29 -19.06 -0.37
N ARG A 238 -5.17 -18.45 -1.16
CA ARG A 238 -6.50 -19.01 -1.48
C ARG A 238 -6.39 -20.37 -2.16
N SER A 239 -5.42 -20.53 -3.06
CA SER A 239 -5.17 -21.78 -3.78
C SER A 239 -4.72 -22.88 -2.81
N ASN A 240 -3.71 -22.58 -1.98
CA ASN A 240 -3.13 -23.53 -1.02
C ASN A 240 -4.13 -23.99 0.05
N ASN A 241 -5.11 -23.15 0.39
CA ASN A 241 -6.12 -23.46 1.42
C ASN A 241 -7.47 -23.91 0.84
N HIS A 242 -7.60 -24.04 -0.49
CA HIS A 242 -8.86 -24.29 -1.19
C HIS A 242 -10.01 -23.37 -0.71
N ASN A 243 -9.68 -22.11 -0.41
CA ASN A 243 -10.59 -21.18 0.24
C ASN A 243 -10.75 -19.91 -0.59
N GLN A 244 -11.97 -19.64 -1.05
CA GLN A 244 -12.27 -18.45 -1.86
C GLN A 244 -12.73 -17.25 -1.02
N ASN A 245 -12.98 -17.44 0.27
CA ASN A 245 -13.55 -16.43 1.14
C ASN A 245 -12.46 -15.47 1.63
N LEU A 246 -12.53 -14.22 1.17
CA LEU A 246 -11.64 -13.15 1.63
C LEU A 246 -11.68 -12.96 3.15
N ARG A 247 -12.84 -13.17 3.79
CA ARG A 247 -12.96 -13.00 5.25
C ARG A 247 -12.01 -13.92 6.02
N ASP A 248 -11.78 -15.12 5.52
CA ASP A 248 -10.92 -16.10 6.20
C ASP A 248 -9.44 -15.71 6.07
N PHE A 249 -9.06 -15.07 4.95
CA PHE A 249 -7.73 -14.47 4.83
C PHE A 249 -7.54 -13.30 5.81
N LEU A 250 -8.55 -12.43 5.92
CA LEU A 250 -8.51 -11.32 6.86
C LEU A 250 -8.52 -11.81 8.33
N ALA A 251 -9.15 -12.95 8.60
CA ALA A 251 -9.18 -13.58 9.92
C ALA A 251 -7.83 -14.18 10.35
N LEU A 252 -6.83 -14.27 9.46
CA LEU A 252 -5.45 -14.62 9.84
C LEU A 252 -4.86 -13.63 10.86
N ASP A 253 -5.43 -12.42 10.95
CA ASP A 253 -5.04 -11.41 11.89
C ASP A 253 -6.25 -10.81 12.59
N SER A 254 -6.59 -11.40 13.74
CA SER A 254 -7.69 -10.94 14.58
C SER A 254 -7.37 -9.64 15.33
N ALA A 255 -6.19 -9.05 15.14
CA ALA A 255 -5.89 -7.76 15.72
C ALA A 255 -6.82 -6.69 15.15
N ARG A 256 -7.17 -5.72 16.00
CA ARG A 256 -7.99 -4.59 15.57
C ARG A 256 -7.21 -3.72 14.57
N GLY A 257 -7.93 -3.11 13.62
CA GLY A 257 -7.32 -2.30 12.56
C GLY A 257 -6.76 -3.09 11.36
N THR A 258 -7.10 -4.37 11.20
CA THR A 258 -6.85 -5.10 9.96
C THR A 258 -7.83 -4.66 8.87
N THR A 259 -7.35 -3.97 7.83
CA THR A 259 -8.17 -3.53 6.69
C THR A 259 -7.60 -4.02 5.37
N GLY A 260 -8.26 -5.02 4.79
CA GLY A 260 -7.93 -5.55 3.47
C GLY A 260 -6.62 -6.34 3.40
N ILE A 261 -6.35 -6.86 2.20
CA ILE A 261 -5.14 -7.63 1.88
C ILE A 261 -3.85 -6.85 2.16
N PRO A 262 -3.72 -5.55 1.80
CA PRO A 262 -2.47 -4.82 2.01
C PRO A 262 -2.00 -4.79 3.46
N ARG A 263 -2.92 -4.73 4.42
CA ARG A 263 -2.57 -4.68 5.85
C ARG A 263 -2.03 -6.02 6.38
N ILE A 264 -2.61 -7.14 5.94
CA ILE A 264 -2.12 -8.49 6.24
C ILE A 264 -0.72 -8.69 5.64
N VAL A 265 -0.55 -8.32 4.37
CA VAL A 265 0.72 -8.48 3.66
C VAL A 265 1.80 -7.55 4.21
N ASP A 266 1.46 -6.35 4.69
CA ASP A 266 2.42 -5.49 5.40
C ASP A 266 3.06 -6.22 6.60
N LYS A 267 2.26 -6.92 7.42
CA LYS A 267 2.78 -7.68 8.58
C LYS A 267 3.68 -8.84 8.16
N LEU A 268 3.34 -9.53 7.08
CA LEU A 268 4.19 -10.56 6.48
C LEU A 268 5.56 -10.01 6.05
N LEU A 269 5.58 -8.79 5.52
CA LEU A 269 6.78 -8.19 4.96
C LEU A 269 7.60 -7.38 5.98
N TRP A 270 7.18 -7.34 7.25
CA TRP A 270 7.78 -6.52 8.30
C TRP A 270 8.87 -7.21 9.12
#